data_AF-A0A0F9L5D2-F1
#
_entry.id   AF-A0A0F9L5D2-F1
#
_cell.length_a   1.000
_cell.length_b   1.000
_cell.length_c   1.000
_cell.angle_alpha   90.00
_cell.angle_beta   90.00
_cell.angle_gamma   90.00
#
_symmetry.space_group_name_H-M   'P 1'
#
loop_
_entity.id
_entity.type
_entity.pdbx_description
1 polymer ?
#
loop_
_entity_poly.entity_id
_entity_poly.type
_entity_poly.pdbx_seq_one_letter_code
_entity_poly.pdbx_strand_id
1 'polypeptide(L)'
;MIYRTVSSAQIIAKVHRDLKLSRGDWEMDAFEWIGEALEHIGAGVQLEKKGTILTLVSFKASLPIDLVELIDIFYSRSLSQTHQSFTATVAGGSGILSLTINGIAYAESFDSDAETTAANWITTHAATLAALSAPITATVESNTLTLETVNFTDSFTCTDSSTTMTATVVETEAVNNFPDSIKYPPRHSGASIHQGVHTSLRDAQPIFSGESYQLNPDYVHWSEETGYLGISYLAMPLDDNGFPLIPDDQSYRDACFWYITRQLLQSGWKHPVPEIGYLFADEKWQLYCTQARNAANMPDIGTYERFRQTWVRLAPSENLRDAFFEDHDLRNPDYVYGNENVIVD
;
A
#
# COMPACT_ATOMS: atom_id res chain seq x y z
N MET A 1 10.91 -21.70 -0.29
CA MET A 1 12.16 -21.04 0.17
C MET A 1 11.95 -19.55 0.03
N ILE A 2 12.06 -18.79 1.11
CA ILE A 2 12.12 -17.33 1.03
C ILE A 2 13.56 -17.03 0.65
N TYR A 3 13.79 -16.65 -0.61
CA TYR A 3 15.10 -16.13 -1.01
C TYR A 3 15.29 -14.79 -0.29
N ARG A 4 16.47 -14.55 0.27
CA ARG A 4 16.89 -13.18 0.58
C ARG A 4 16.85 -12.39 -0.73
N THR A 5 16.48 -11.11 -0.71
CA THR A 5 16.43 -10.26 -1.90
C THR A 5 17.45 -9.12 -1.79
N VAL A 6 17.92 -8.64 -2.93
CA VAL A 6 18.80 -7.47 -3.04
C VAL A 6 18.25 -6.48 -4.05
N SER A 7 18.50 -5.20 -3.84
CA SER A 7 18.15 -4.16 -4.83
C SER A 7 19.00 -4.30 -6.08
N SER A 8 18.36 -4.21 -7.25
CA SER A 8 19.02 -4.16 -8.55
C SER A 8 20.02 -3.00 -8.68
N ALA A 9 19.84 -1.92 -7.90
CA ALA A 9 20.80 -0.82 -7.78
C ALA A 9 22.21 -1.31 -7.39
N GLN A 10 22.32 -2.35 -6.57
CA GLN A 10 23.62 -2.90 -6.15
C GLN A 10 24.38 -3.53 -7.33
N ILE A 11 23.67 -4.08 -8.32
CA ILE A 11 24.28 -4.62 -9.54
C ILE A 11 24.79 -3.48 -10.41
N ILE A 12 23.99 -2.43 -10.62
CA ILE A 12 24.39 -1.26 -11.39
C ILE A 12 25.64 -0.62 -10.76
N ALA A 13 25.65 -0.43 -9.44
CA ALA A 13 26.79 0.08 -8.70
C ALA A 13 28.03 -0.82 -8.83
N LYS A 14 27.85 -2.15 -8.84
CA LYS A 14 28.93 -3.11 -9.08
C LYS A 14 29.50 -2.98 -10.50
N VAL A 15 28.65 -2.90 -11.52
CA VAL A 15 29.07 -2.69 -12.92
C VAL A 15 29.86 -1.39 -13.06
N HIS A 16 29.35 -0.28 -12.51
CA HIS A 16 30.05 1.00 -12.53
C HIS A 16 31.45 0.91 -11.90
N ARG A 17 31.56 0.26 -10.74
CA ARG A 17 32.83 0.10 -9.99
C ARG A 17 33.82 -0.82 -10.69
N ASP A 18 33.38 -2.00 -11.13
CA ASP A 18 34.24 -3.04 -11.68
C ASP A 18 34.72 -2.68 -13.09
N LEU A 19 33.84 -2.09 -13.90
CA LEU A 19 34.16 -1.68 -15.28
C LEU A 19 34.75 -0.26 -15.36
N LYS A 20 34.80 0.47 -14.24
CA LYS A 20 35.31 1.86 -14.14
C LYS A 20 34.70 2.79 -15.18
N LEU A 21 33.39 2.68 -15.36
CA LEU A 21 32.64 3.49 -16.31
C LEU A 21 32.61 4.95 -15.85
N SER A 22 32.64 5.87 -16.81
CA SER A 22 32.31 7.27 -16.53
C SER A 22 30.79 7.40 -16.36
N ARG A 23 30.35 8.31 -15.49
CA ARG A 23 28.94 8.70 -15.37
C ARG A 23 28.36 9.02 -16.76
N GLY A 24 27.20 8.47 -17.09
CA GLY A 24 26.62 8.60 -18.43
C GLY A 24 25.24 7.95 -18.55
N ASP A 25 24.64 8.10 -19.73
CA ASP A 25 23.24 7.71 -20.00
C ASP A 25 22.97 6.20 -19.84
N TRP A 26 24.02 5.38 -19.86
CA TRP A 26 23.94 3.93 -19.72
C TRP A 26 23.36 3.46 -18.38
N GLU A 27 23.38 4.28 -17.33
CA GLU A 27 22.85 3.93 -16.01
C GLU A 27 21.32 3.82 -16.04
N MET A 28 20.67 4.66 -16.85
CA MET A 28 19.22 4.60 -17.09
C MET A 28 18.87 3.39 -17.95
N ASP A 29 19.65 3.16 -19.01
CA ASP A 29 19.48 2.00 -19.89
C ASP A 29 19.72 0.68 -19.12
N ALA A 30 20.64 0.68 -18.14
CA ALA A 30 20.92 -0.48 -17.31
C ALA A 30 19.71 -0.94 -16.50
N PHE A 31 18.80 -0.05 -16.15
CA PHE A 31 17.55 -0.40 -15.49
C PHE A 31 16.66 -1.25 -16.39
N GLU A 32 16.49 -0.83 -17.65
CA GLU A 32 15.75 -1.57 -18.68
C GLU A 32 16.42 -2.92 -18.96
N TRP A 33 17.75 -2.93 -19.11
CA TRP A 33 18.52 -4.15 -19.35
C TRP A 33 18.42 -5.16 -18.20
N ILE A 34 18.27 -4.72 -16.95
CA ILE A 34 18.00 -5.62 -15.83
C ILE A 34 16.62 -6.26 -15.96
N GLY A 35 15.60 -5.50 -16.37
CA GLY A 35 14.27 -6.03 -16.67
C GLY A 35 14.33 -7.12 -17.75
N GLU A 36 15.03 -6.86 -18.85
CA GLU A 36 15.25 -7.83 -19.93
C GLU A 36 16.02 -9.08 -19.44
N ALA A 37 17.06 -8.88 -18.63
CA ALA A 37 17.84 -9.98 -18.07
C ALA A 37 16.98 -10.89 -17.18
N LEU A 38 16.16 -10.30 -16.30
CA LEU A 38 15.25 -11.05 -15.44
C LEU A 38 14.16 -11.78 -16.24
N GLU A 39 13.65 -11.14 -17.31
CA GLU A 39 12.74 -11.77 -18.28
C GLU A 39 13.39 -13.01 -18.89
N HIS A 40 14.63 -12.89 -19.38
CA HIS A 40 15.35 -14.03 -19.94
C HIS A 40 15.61 -15.12 -18.90
N ILE A 41 15.98 -14.79 -17.67
CA ILE A 41 16.23 -15.78 -16.60
C ILE A 41 14.94 -16.55 -16.24
N GLY A 42 13.76 -16.08 -16.63
CA GLY A 42 12.50 -16.73 -16.28
C GLY A 42 12.18 -16.63 -14.78
N ALA A 43 12.90 -15.74 -14.09
CA ALA A 43 12.61 -15.37 -12.72
C ALA A 43 11.82 -14.08 -12.74
N GLY A 44 10.56 -14.19 -13.15
CA GLY A 44 9.62 -13.12 -12.88
C GLY A 44 9.68 -12.81 -11.39
N VAL A 45 9.82 -11.53 -11.07
CA VAL A 45 9.83 -11.08 -9.68
C VAL A 45 8.52 -11.59 -9.04
N GLN A 46 8.62 -12.23 -7.87
CA GLN A 46 7.43 -12.72 -7.17
C GLN A 46 6.58 -11.51 -6.81
N LEU A 47 5.45 -11.36 -7.50
CA LEU A 47 4.53 -10.28 -7.23
C LEU A 47 3.92 -10.47 -5.85
N GLU A 48 3.90 -9.41 -5.07
CA GLU A 48 3.23 -9.38 -3.78
C GLU A 48 1.82 -8.78 -3.92
N LYS A 49 0.88 -9.26 -3.10
CA LYS A 49 -0.47 -8.69 -3.08
C LYS A 49 -0.47 -7.51 -2.10
N LYS A 50 -0.73 -6.30 -2.58
CA LYS A 50 -0.79 -5.08 -1.78
C LYS A 50 -2.19 -4.46 -1.82
N GLY A 51 -2.48 -3.68 -0.79
CA GLY A 51 -3.64 -2.80 -0.75
C GLY A 51 -3.22 -1.41 -0.33
N THR A 52 -3.80 -0.38 -0.95
CA THR A 52 -3.58 1.02 -0.54
C THR A 52 -4.81 1.88 -0.83
N ILE A 53 -4.84 3.05 -0.20
CA ILE A 53 -5.87 4.06 -0.44
C ILE A 53 -5.24 5.23 -1.16
N LEU A 54 -5.85 5.62 -2.27
CA LEU A 54 -5.45 6.76 -3.09
C LEU A 54 -6.45 7.90 -2.89
N THR A 55 -5.94 9.12 -2.81
CA THR A 55 -6.78 10.32 -2.77
C THR A 55 -7.18 10.70 -4.19
N LEU A 56 -8.47 10.84 -4.43
CA LEU A 56 -9.03 11.32 -5.69
C LEU A 56 -9.16 12.85 -5.63
N VAL A 57 -8.48 13.53 -6.55
CA VAL A 57 -8.52 15.00 -6.69
C VAL A 57 -8.63 15.33 -8.17
N SER A 58 -9.59 16.20 -8.52
CA SER A 58 -9.83 16.61 -9.91
C SER A 58 -9.97 15.42 -10.86
N PHE A 59 -10.80 14.44 -10.46
CA PHE A 59 -11.09 13.21 -11.21
C PHE A 59 -9.92 12.24 -11.37
N LYS A 60 -8.79 12.46 -10.69
CA LYS A 60 -7.58 11.64 -10.83
C LYS A 60 -7.02 11.18 -9.49
N ALA A 61 -6.47 9.97 -9.48
CA ALA A 61 -5.67 9.47 -8.37
C ALA A 61 -4.42 8.78 -8.91
N SER A 62 -3.24 9.16 -8.41
CA SER A 62 -1.96 8.58 -8.83
C SER A 62 -1.87 7.11 -8.43
N LEU A 63 -1.49 6.25 -9.38
CA LEU A 63 -1.28 4.84 -9.11
C LEU A 63 0.07 4.61 -8.41
N PRO A 64 0.19 3.57 -7.58
CA PRO A 64 1.48 3.14 -7.05
C PRO A 64 2.45 2.78 -8.18
N ILE A 65 3.70 3.22 -8.05
CA ILE A 65 4.76 2.96 -9.04
C ILE A 65 5.08 1.47 -9.17
N ASP A 66 4.85 0.69 -8.12
CA ASP A 66 5.04 -0.76 -8.06
C ASP A 66 3.86 -1.56 -8.63
N LEU A 67 2.77 -0.92 -9.08
CA LEU A 67 1.57 -1.60 -9.56
C LEU A 67 1.80 -2.34 -10.88
N VAL A 68 1.65 -3.67 -10.83
CA VAL A 68 1.69 -4.57 -11.99
C VAL A 68 0.30 -4.86 -12.53
N GLU A 69 -0.61 -5.25 -11.63
CA GLU A 69 -1.98 -5.61 -12.00
C GLU A 69 -2.94 -5.11 -10.94
N LEU A 70 -3.96 -4.37 -11.37
CA LEU A 70 -5.09 -4.04 -10.52
C LEU A 70 -5.98 -5.29 -10.35
N ILE A 71 -6.21 -5.68 -9.10
CA ILE A 71 -7.08 -6.81 -8.75
C ILE A 71 -8.50 -6.29 -8.48
N ASP A 72 -8.62 -5.35 -7.54
CA ASP A 72 -9.89 -4.73 -7.17
C ASP A 72 -9.71 -3.23 -6.95
N ILE A 73 -10.77 -2.46 -7.22
CA ILE A 73 -10.87 -1.03 -6.94
C ILE A 73 -12.24 -0.70 -6.37
N PHE A 74 -12.27 0.11 -5.32
CA PHE A 74 -13.49 0.61 -4.70
C PHE A 74 -13.38 2.11 -4.47
N TYR A 75 -14.52 2.78 -4.47
CA TYR A 75 -14.63 4.20 -4.23
C TYR A 75 -15.40 4.48 -2.94
N SER A 76 -14.94 5.50 -2.22
CA SER A 76 -15.64 6.05 -1.07
C SER A 76 -15.53 7.56 -1.07
N ARG A 77 -16.61 8.24 -0.70
CA ARG A 77 -16.62 9.70 -0.52
C ARG A 77 -15.88 10.14 0.75
N SER A 78 -15.66 9.22 1.69
CA SER A 78 -14.95 9.47 2.95
C SER A 78 -14.11 8.26 3.38
N LEU A 79 -13.01 8.48 4.07
CA LEU A 79 -12.30 7.40 4.77
C LEU A 79 -13.22 6.79 5.84
N SER A 80 -13.00 5.50 6.15
CA SER A 80 -13.78 4.75 7.14
C SER A 80 -14.01 5.58 8.41
N GLN A 81 -15.29 5.75 8.77
CA GLN A 81 -15.68 6.39 10.01
C GLN A 81 -15.91 5.30 11.05
N THR A 82 -15.11 5.26 12.11
CA THR A 82 -15.45 4.46 13.29
C THR A 82 -16.62 5.15 13.98
N HIS A 83 -17.80 4.53 13.93
CA HIS A 83 -18.97 5.00 14.66
C HIS A 83 -19.07 4.22 15.98
N GLN A 84 -18.96 4.91 17.11
CA GLN A 84 -19.19 4.30 18.43
C GLN A 84 -20.49 4.87 18.99
N SER A 85 -21.38 3.98 19.44
CA SER A 85 -22.66 4.35 20.04
C SER A 85 -22.79 3.72 21.42
N PHE A 86 -23.18 4.53 22.40
CA PHE A 86 -23.46 4.10 23.75
C PHE A 86 -24.90 4.44 24.08
N THR A 87 -25.64 3.43 24.54
CA THR A 87 -27.00 3.63 25.03
C THR A 87 -27.00 3.56 26.54
N ALA A 88 -27.70 4.48 27.19
CA ALA A 88 -27.86 4.54 28.63
C ALA A 88 -29.35 4.62 28.97
N THR A 89 -29.90 3.55 29.54
CA THR A 89 -31.29 3.54 30.02
C THR A 89 -31.34 4.10 31.45
N VAL A 90 -32.01 5.24 31.62
CA VAL A 90 -32.16 5.94 32.90
C VAL A 90 -33.31 5.33 33.70
N ALA A 91 -33.05 5.03 34.98
CA ALA A 91 -34.04 4.48 35.91
C ALA A 91 -33.82 5.01 37.33
N GLY A 92 -34.91 5.21 38.06
CA GLY A 92 -34.92 5.70 39.44
C GLY A 92 -36.04 6.70 39.68
N GLY A 93 -36.08 7.26 40.90
CA GLY A 93 -37.09 8.24 41.30
C GLY A 93 -36.58 9.34 42.22
N SER A 94 -35.26 9.47 42.39
CA SER A 94 -34.61 10.58 43.12
C SER A 94 -33.08 10.58 42.95
N GLY A 95 -32.47 11.75 43.11
CA GLY A 95 -31.01 11.93 43.19
C GLY A 95 -30.38 12.53 41.95
N ILE A 96 -29.21 12.02 41.54
CA ILE A 96 -28.40 12.62 40.46
C ILE A 96 -28.04 11.54 39.43
N LEU A 97 -28.37 11.80 38.17
CA LEU A 97 -27.86 11.06 37.02
C LEU A 97 -26.45 11.58 36.71
N SER A 98 -25.44 10.70 36.62
CA SER A 98 -24.06 11.13 36.36
C SER A 98 -23.35 10.14 35.44
N LEU A 99 -23.17 10.56 34.18
CA LEU A 99 -22.42 9.82 33.17
C LEU A 99 -21.00 10.36 33.09
N THR A 100 -20.02 9.48 33.28
CA THR A 100 -18.61 9.84 33.13
C THR A 100 -18.14 9.53 31.71
N ILE A 101 -17.76 10.57 30.98
CA ILE A 101 -17.27 10.53 29.59
C ILE A 101 -15.84 11.06 29.58
N ASN A 102 -14.89 10.27 29.09
CA ASN A 102 -13.46 10.62 29.04
C ASN A 102 -12.91 11.14 30.38
N GLY A 103 -13.35 10.55 31.49
CA GLY A 103 -12.95 10.92 32.85
C GLY A 103 -13.63 12.17 33.43
N ILE A 104 -14.52 12.82 32.69
CA ILE A 104 -15.30 13.97 33.15
C ILE A 104 -16.73 13.53 33.45
N ALA A 105 -17.24 13.87 34.64
CA ALA A 105 -18.60 13.57 35.05
C ALA A 105 -19.58 14.66 34.57
N TYR A 106 -20.61 14.25 33.83
CA TYR A 106 -21.70 15.09 33.37
C TYR A 106 -22.95 14.72 34.17
N ALA A 107 -23.30 15.60 35.13
CA ALA A 107 -24.33 15.33 36.12
C ALA A 107 -25.62 16.11 35.83
N GLU A 108 -26.78 15.52 36.13
CA GLU A 108 -28.10 16.14 36.08
C GLU A 108 -28.92 15.73 37.30
N SER A 109 -29.62 16.68 37.91
CA SER A 109 -30.49 16.36 39.05
C SER A 109 -31.78 15.71 38.58
N PHE A 110 -32.33 14.80 39.38
CA PHE A 110 -33.63 14.19 39.12
C PHE A 110 -34.73 15.26 38.99
N ASP A 111 -35.55 15.12 37.95
CA ASP A 111 -36.79 15.88 37.75
C ASP A 111 -38.03 15.00 38.03
N SER A 112 -39.19 15.24 37.43
CA SER A 112 -40.44 14.51 37.69
C SER A 112 -40.34 13.01 37.47
N ASP A 113 -39.54 12.59 36.49
CA ASP A 113 -39.39 11.22 36.05
C ASP A 113 -38.06 11.02 35.28
N ALA A 114 -37.75 9.77 34.94
CA ALA A 114 -36.50 9.40 34.26
C ALA A 114 -36.40 9.95 32.83
N GLU A 115 -37.52 10.06 32.11
CA GLU A 115 -37.56 10.59 30.73
C GLU A 115 -37.27 12.09 30.71
N THR A 116 -37.91 12.85 31.60
CA THR A 116 -37.67 14.28 31.77
C THR A 116 -36.24 14.54 32.25
N THR A 117 -35.74 13.72 33.17
CA THR A 117 -34.34 13.81 33.62
C THR A 117 -33.35 13.56 32.48
N ALA A 118 -33.61 12.57 31.63
CA ALA A 118 -32.78 12.28 30.45
C ALA A 118 -32.80 13.44 29.43
N ALA A 119 -33.97 14.00 29.14
CA ALA A 119 -34.11 15.14 28.25
C ALA A 119 -33.40 16.40 28.78
N ASN A 120 -33.49 16.65 30.09
CA ASN A 120 -32.76 17.75 30.74
C ASN A 120 -31.24 17.55 30.62
N TRP A 121 -30.74 16.33 30.87
CA TRP A 121 -29.31 16.03 30.76
C TRP A 121 -28.76 16.39 29.37
N ILE A 122 -29.46 16.04 28.30
CA ILE A 122 -29.06 16.42 26.92
C ILE A 122 -29.05 17.94 26.77
N THR A 123 -30.11 18.61 27.20
CA THR A 123 -30.24 20.07 27.05
C THR A 123 -29.09 20.80 27.75
N THR A 124 -28.69 20.32 28.93
CA THR A 124 -27.60 20.88 29.72
C THR A 124 -26.23 20.64 29.06
N HIS A 125 -25.97 19.44 28.52
CA HIS A 125 -24.61 19.01 28.16
C HIS A 125 -24.31 19.00 26.66
N ALA A 126 -25.31 19.03 25.77
CA ALA A 126 -25.13 18.87 24.32
C ALA A 126 -24.13 19.86 23.70
N ALA A 127 -24.17 21.14 24.11
CA ALA A 127 -23.25 22.15 23.58
C ALA A 127 -21.78 21.86 23.94
N THR A 128 -21.54 21.35 25.16
CA THR A 128 -20.18 20.99 25.60
C THR A 128 -19.68 19.72 24.92
N LEU A 129 -20.55 18.73 24.73
CA LEU A 129 -20.26 17.47 24.05
C LEU A 129 -19.94 17.68 22.56
N ALA A 130 -20.67 18.60 21.90
CA ALA A 130 -20.41 18.99 20.52
C ALA A 130 -19.10 19.77 20.33
N ALA A 131 -18.55 20.35 21.41
CA ALA A 131 -17.31 21.14 21.39
C ALA A 131 -16.04 20.31 21.70
N LEU A 132 -16.19 19.01 21.98
CA LEU A 132 -15.05 18.10 22.19
C LEU A 132 -14.23 17.92 20.90
N SER A 133 -12.96 17.53 21.05
CA SER A 133 -12.06 17.25 19.92
C SER A 133 -12.60 16.16 18.99
N ALA A 134 -13.29 15.17 19.55
CA ALA A 134 -14.18 14.27 18.84
C ALA A 134 -15.61 14.55 19.31
N PRO A 135 -16.40 15.29 18.50
CA PRO A 135 -17.75 15.70 18.89
C PRO A 135 -18.64 14.50 19.21
N ILE A 136 -19.44 14.64 20.26
CA ILE A 136 -20.46 13.66 20.66
C ILE A 136 -21.84 14.26 20.42
N THR A 137 -22.69 13.52 19.71
CA THR A 137 -24.11 13.84 19.55
C THR A 137 -24.90 13.04 20.57
N ALA A 138 -25.74 13.71 21.36
CA ALA A 138 -26.62 13.08 22.33
C ALA A 138 -28.07 13.18 21.87
N THR A 139 -28.79 12.06 21.84
CA THR A 139 -30.23 11.99 21.57
C THR A 139 -30.95 11.22 22.66
N VAL A 140 -32.25 11.47 22.83
CA VAL A 140 -33.10 10.76 23.80
C VAL A 140 -34.34 10.24 23.11
N GLU A 141 -34.68 8.99 23.39
CA GLU A 141 -35.98 8.40 23.09
C GLU A 141 -36.52 7.80 24.39
N SER A 142 -37.62 8.37 24.90
CA SER A 142 -38.17 8.06 26.23
C SER A 142 -37.12 8.22 27.34
N ASN A 143 -36.80 7.15 28.08
CA ASN A 143 -35.78 7.17 29.14
C ASN A 143 -34.42 6.64 28.68
N THR A 144 -34.20 6.49 27.37
CA THR A 144 -32.93 5.99 26.82
C THR A 144 -32.17 7.12 26.16
N LEU A 145 -30.98 7.39 26.68
CA LEU A 145 -29.99 8.29 26.09
C LEU A 145 -29.14 7.52 25.10
N THR A 146 -28.90 8.09 23.92
CA THR A 146 -27.97 7.57 22.92
C THR A 146 -26.87 8.60 22.68
N LEU A 147 -25.63 8.20 22.90
CA LEU A 147 -24.44 9.02 22.69
C LEU A 147 -23.65 8.47 21.51
N GLU A 148 -23.47 9.28 20.48
CA GLU A 148 -22.83 8.88 19.22
C GLU A 148 -21.63 9.75 18.91
N THR A 149 -20.55 9.13 18.46
CA THR A 149 -19.37 9.83 17.97
C THR A 149 -18.81 9.17 16.71
N VAL A 150 -18.10 9.99 15.92
CA VAL A 150 -17.59 9.64 14.59
C VAL A 150 -16.09 9.91 14.56
N ASN A 151 -15.32 9.02 13.94
CA ASN A 151 -13.86 9.14 13.77
C ASN A 151 -13.08 9.16 15.10
N PHE A 152 -13.59 8.47 16.11
CA PHE A 152 -12.92 8.37 17.41
C PHE A 152 -11.77 7.35 17.33
N THR A 153 -10.54 7.82 17.53
CA THR A 153 -9.31 7.01 17.37
C THR A 153 -8.88 6.32 18.67
N ASP A 154 -9.36 6.80 19.82
CA ASP A 154 -9.08 6.26 21.14
C ASP A 154 -10.24 5.37 21.66
N SER A 155 -10.24 5.00 22.94
CA SER A 155 -11.37 4.35 23.59
C SER A 155 -12.38 5.38 24.11
N PHE A 156 -13.60 5.44 23.56
CA PHE A 156 -14.71 6.17 24.18
C PHE A 156 -15.28 5.28 25.28
N THR A 157 -15.30 5.77 26.51
CA THR A 157 -15.89 5.04 27.64
C THR A 157 -16.98 5.88 28.28
N CYS A 158 -18.14 5.28 28.50
CA CYS A 158 -19.21 5.84 29.31
C CYS A 158 -19.44 4.93 30.52
N THR A 159 -19.41 5.50 31.72
CA THR A 159 -19.71 4.76 32.97
C THR A 159 -20.71 5.53 33.81
N ASP A 160 -21.63 4.78 34.44
CA ASP A 160 -22.54 5.33 35.44
C ASP A 160 -21.82 5.45 36.79
N SER A 161 -21.90 6.63 37.38
CA SER A 161 -21.33 6.96 38.69
C SER A 161 -22.39 7.31 39.73
N SER A 162 -23.67 7.21 39.37
CA SER A 162 -24.77 7.51 40.26
C SER A 162 -24.95 6.44 41.35
N THR A 163 -25.53 6.84 42.48
CA THR A 163 -25.86 5.92 43.58
C THR A 163 -27.36 5.69 43.76
N THR A 164 -28.19 6.57 43.21
CA THR A 164 -29.66 6.52 43.37
C THR A 164 -30.42 6.63 42.04
N MET A 165 -29.84 7.31 41.04
CA MET A 165 -30.43 7.50 39.71
C MET A 165 -29.58 6.78 38.66
N THR A 166 -29.85 5.50 38.44
CA THR A 166 -28.98 4.60 37.69
C THR A 166 -29.14 4.74 36.17
N ALA A 167 -28.03 4.59 35.46
CA ALA A 167 -27.96 4.45 34.02
C ALA A 167 -27.28 3.11 33.67
N THR A 168 -28.02 2.21 33.03
CA THR A 168 -27.39 0.99 32.51
C THR A 168 -26.81 1.28 31.14
N VAL A 169 -25.48 1.33 31.06
CA VAL A 169 -24.75 1.66 29.83
C VAL A 169 -24.44 0.39 29.04
N VAL A 170 -24.82 0.37 27.77
CA VAL A 170 -24.49 -0.70 26.81
C VAL A 170 -23.74 -0.10 25.63
N GLU A 171 -22.52 -0.59 25.41
CA GLU A 171 -21.76 -0.31 24.20
C GLU A 171 -22.40 -1.03 23.02
N THR A 172 -22.70 -0.29 21.96
CA THR A 172 -23.15 -0.84 20.68
C THR A 172 -21.99 -0.69 19.71
N GLU A 173 -21.57 -1.82 19.12
CA GLU A 173 -20.26 -1.98 18.48
C GLU A 173 -19.85 -0.87 17.50
N ALA A 174 -18.55 -0.69 17.41
CA ALA A 174 -17.86 0.03 16.35
C ALA A 174 -18.26 -0.54 14.98
N VAL A 175 -19.23 0.09 14.33
CA VAL A 175 -19.48 -0.21 12.91
C VAL A 175 -18.33 0.42 12.15
N ASN A 176 -17.33 -0.40 11.83
CA ASN A 176 -16.37 -0.05 10.80
C ASN A 176 -17.15 -0.03 9.48
N ASN A 177 -17.64 1.13 9.09
CA ASN A 177 -18.21 1.37 7.76
C ASN A 177 -17.09 1.37 6.70
N PHE A 178 -16.23 0.36 6.68
CA PHE A 178 -15.98 -0.22 5.37
C PHE A 178 -17.33 -0.83 4.98
N PRO A 179 -17.88 -0.52 3.80
CA PRO A 179 -19.02 -1.27 3.34
C PRO A 179 -18.57 -2.73 3.25
N ASP A 180 -18.89 -3.52 4.27
CA ASP A 180 -18.99 -4.95 4.16
C ASP A 180 -19.98 -5.20 3.03
N SER A 181 -19.43 -5.50 1.85
CA SER A 181 -20.12 -5.83 0.62
C SER A 181 -20.97 -4.73 -0.04
N ILE A 182 -20.33 -3.93 -0.90
CA ILE A 182 -20.89 -3.75 -2.25
C ILE A 182 -19.90 -4.38 -3.24
N LYS A 183 -20.25 -5.60 -3.67
CA LYS A 183 -19.58 -6.30 -4.76
C LYS A 183 -19.74 -5.47 -6.03
N TYR A 184 -18.64 -5.19 -6.71
CA TYR A 184 -18.34 -5.46 -8.13
C TYR A 184 -17.35 -4.39 -8.65
N PRO A 185 -16.36 -4.80 -9.46
CA PRO A 185 -15.49 -3.83 -10.11
C PRO A 185 -16.33 -2.92 -11.02
N PRO A 186 -16.11 -1.60 -10.99
CA PRO A 186 -16.66 -0.72 -12.02
C PRO A 186 -16.17 -1.16 -13.40
N ARG A 187 -16.98 -0.95 -14.42
CA ARG A 187 -16.63 -1.38 -15.78
C ARG A 187 -15.44 -0.56 -16.30
N HIS A 188 -14.38 -1.24 -16.74
CA HIS A 188 -13.36 -0.65 -17.61
C HIS A 188 -14.03 -0.20 -18.91
N SER A 189 -13.98 1.09 -19.24
CA SER A 189 -14.57 1.58 -20.50
C SER A 189 -13.79 0.97 -21.68
N GLY A 190 -14.44 0.09 -22.45
CA GLY A 190 -13.88 -0.49 -23.68
C GLY A 190 -13.51 -1.98 -23.64
N ALA A 191 -13.78 -2.73 -22.57
CA ALA A 191 -13.50 -4.16 -22.53
C ALA A 191 -14.62 -5.00 -23.19
N SER A 192 -14.37 -5.54 -24.38
CA SER A 192 -15.12 -6.68 -24.93
C SER A 192 -14.59 -7.99 -24.33
N ILE A 193 -15.46 -8.77 -23.69
CA ILE A 193 -15.12 -10.09 -23.14
C ILE A 193 -14.81 -11.08 -24.26
N HIS A 194 -13.60 -11.62 -24.31
CA HIS A 194 -13.33 -12.90 -24.97
C HIS A 194 -13.80 -14.03 -24.05
N GLN A 195 -14.72 -14.84 -24.57
CA GLN A 195 -15.31 -16.00 -23.91
C GLN A 195 -14.26 -17.09 -23.70
N GLY A 196 -13.45 -16.99 -22.65
CA GLY A 196 -12.40 -18.00 -22.39
C GLY A 196 -11.61 -17.88 -21.09
N VAL A 197 -11.62 -16.75 -20.38
CA VAL A 197 -10.82 -16.60 -19.16
C VAL A 197 -11.73 -16.35 -17.95
N HIS A 198 -11.65 -17.27 -16.99
CA HIS A 198 -12.25 -17.24 -15.65
C HIS A 198 -13.73 -17.65 -15.50
N THR A 199 -13.97 -18.96 -15.32
CA THR A 199 -15.29 -19.57 -15.08
C THR A 199 -15.61 -19.90 -13.62
N SER A 200 -14.93 -19.34 -12.61
CA SER A 200 -15.28 -19.60 -11.19
C SER A 200 -16.05 -18.49 -10.46
N LEU A 201 -16.41 -17.39 -11.13
CA LEU A 201 -17.22 -16.30 -10.54
C LEU A 201 -18.58 -16.13 -11.23
N ARG A 202 -19.17 -17.24 -11.69
CA ARG A 202 -20.59 -17.27 -12.07
C ARG A 202 -21.42 -17.20 -10.81
N ASP A 203 -21.77 -15.96 -10.42
CA ASP A 203 -23.16 -15.53 -10.16
C ASP A 203 -23.18 -14.12 -9.56
N ALA A 204 -22.36 -13.25 -10.14
CA ALA A 204 -22.44 -11.82 -9.95
C ALA A 204 -23.44 -11.22 -10.93
N GLN A 205 -24.70 -11.05 -10.53
CA GLN A 205 -25.64 -10.23 -11.31
C GLN A 205 -25.09 -8.81 -11.41
N PRO A 206 -24.95 -8.22 -12.61
CA PRO A 206 -24.34 -6.91 -12.78
C PRO A 206 -25.26 -5.83 -12.18
N ILE A 207 -24.84 -5.24 -11.06
CA ILE A 207 -25.48 -4.04 -10.54
C ILE A 207 -24.87 -2.85 -11.28
N PHE A 208 -25.71 -2.13 -12.02
CA PHE A 208 -25.36 -0.89 -12.70
C PHE A 208 -25.30 0.24 -11.66
N SER A 209 -24.15 0.49 -11.06
CA SER A 209 -23.84 1.86 -10.58
C SER A 209 -23.21 2.63 -11.76
N GLY A 210 -23.64 3.87 -11.97
CA GLY A 210 -23.20 4.71 -13.09
C GLY A 210 -21.76 5.23 -12.98
N GLU A 211 -20.95 4.64 -12.11
CA GLU A 211 -19.57 5.05 -11.86
C GLU A 211 -18.64 4.24 -12.78
N SER A 212 -17.71 4.92 -13.42
CA SER A 212 -16.76 4.30 -14.35
C SER A 212 -15.35 4.84 -14.09
N TYR A 213 -14.35 4.01 -14.39
CA TYR A 213 -12.96 4.42 -14.35
C TYR A 213 -12.26 4.12 -15.65
N GLN A 214 -11.18 4.87 -15.89
CA GLN A 214 -10.22 4.62 -16.95
C GLN A 214 -8.84 4.50 -16.32
N LEU A 215 -8.16 3.38 -16.59
CA LEU A 215 -6.79 3.19 -16.18
C LEU A 215 -5.88 3.85 -17.20
N ASN A 216 -5.13 4.86 -16.75
CA ASN A 216 -3.98 5.38 -17.46
C ASN A 216 -2.70 4.80 -16.85
N PRO A 217 -1.53 4.92 -17.51
CA PRO A 217 -0.28 4.37 -16.99
C PRO A 217 0.05 4.82 -15.56
N ASP A 218 -0.17 6.10 -15.24
CA ASP A 218 0.31 6.70 -13.98
C ASP A 218 -0.81 7.07 -13.01
N TYR A 219 -2.07 7.03 -13.47
CA TYR A 219 -3.22 7.45 -12.68
C TYR A 219 -4.50 6.75 -13.13
N VAL A 220 -5.43 6.60 -12.20
CA VAL A 220 -6.81 6.23 -12.51
C VAL A 220 -7.63 7.50 -12.66
N HIS A 221 -8.36 7.60 -13.77
CA HIS A 221 -9.40 8.60 -13.94
C HIS A 221 -10.72 8.03 -13.43
N TRP A 222 -11.42 8.77 -12.59
CA TRP A 222 -12.70 8.37 -12.01
C TRP A 222 -13.82 9.33 -12.44
N SER A 223 -15.07 8.87 -12.41
CA SER A 223 -16.22 9.71 -12.79
C SER A 223 -16.55 10.83 -11.78
N GLU A 224 -16.08 10.72 -10.55
CA GLU A 224 -16.27 11.70 -9.47
C GLU A 224 -15.05 12.61 -9.31
N GLU A 225 -15.26 13.85 -8.88
CA GLU A 225 -14.20 14.85 -8.80
C GLU A 225 -13.26 14.64 -7.60
N THR A 226 -13.81 14.21 -6.46
CA THR A 226 -13.08 14.04 -5.19
C THR A 226 -13.54 12.83 -4.41
N GLY A 227 -12.67 12.28 -3.57
CA GLY A 227 -12.97 11.14 -2.69
C GLY A 227 -11.74 10.27 -2.44
N TYR A 228 -11.97 9.01 -2.13
CA TYR A 228 -10.94 8.03 -1.83
C TYR A 228 -11.16 6.77 -2.66
N LEU A 229 -10.08 6.25 -3.24
CA LEU A 229 -10.07 5.00 -3.97
C LEU A 229 -9.25 3.98 -3.20
N GLY A 230 -9.87 2.92 -2.75
CA GLY A 230 -9.11 1.79 -2.25
C GLY A 230 -8.84 0.80 -3.36
N ILE A 231 -7.58 0.39 -3.48
CA ILE A 231 -7.16 -0.57 -4.49
C ILE A 231 -6.50 -1.77 -3.82
N SER A 232 -6.71 -2.94 -4.40
CA SER A 232 -5.84 -4.10 -4.20
C SER A 232 -5.19 -4.46 -5.52
N TYR A 233 -3.89 -4.77 -5.48
CA TYR A 233 -3.09 -4.94 -6.68
C TYR A 233 -1.95 -5.94 -6.46
N LEU A 234 -1.49 -6.54 -7.55
CA LEU A 234 -0.19 -7.22 -7.57
C LEU A 234 0.89 -6.17 -7.79
N ALA A 235 1.89 -6.21 -6.92
CA ALA A 235 2.98 -5.25 -6.90
C ALA A 235 4.32 -5.93 -7.14
N MET A 236 5.23 -5.22 -7.79
CA MET A 236 6.62 -5.64 -7.85
C MET A 236 7.31 -5.24 -6.53
N PRO A 237 8.04 -6.13 -5.86
CA PRO A 237 8.86 -5.75 -4.72
C PRO A 237 9.96 -4.78 -5.19
N LEU A 238 9.87 -3.53 -4.72
CA LEU A 238 10.84 -2.47 -4.94
C LEU A 238 11.57 -2.16 -3.62
N ASP A 239 12.75 -1.58 -3.71
CA ASP A 239 13.41 -0.92 -2.58
C ASP A 239 12.84 0.49 -2.35
N ASP A 240 13.34 1.17 -1.31
CA ASP A 240 12.89 2.52 -0.91
C ASP A 240 13.09 3.58 -2.01
N ASN A 241 13.97 3.31 -2.97
CA ASN A 241 14.29 4.20 -4.08
C ASN A 241 13.55 3.82 -5.38
N GLY A 242 12.66 2.81 -5.33
CA GLY A 242 11.89 2.33 -6.48
C GLY A 242 12.64 1.34 -7.37
N PHE A 243 13.81 0.84 -6.95
CA PHE A 243 14.53 -0.18 -7.69
C PHE A 243 13.97 -1.57 -7.39
N PRO A 244 13.75 -2.40 -8.42
CA PRO A 244 13.28 -3.78 -8.24
C PRO A 244 14.22 -4.61 -7.38
N LEU A 245 13.62 -5.38 -6.48
CA LEU A 245 14.28 -6.38 -5.67
C LEU A 245 14.39 -7.69 -6.44
N ILE A 246 15.62 -8.20 -6.53
CA ILE A 246 15.93 -9.48 -7.18
C ILE A 246 16.34 -10.52 -6.13
N PRO A 247 16.26 -11.82 -6.42
CA PRO A 247 16.81 -12.85 -5.54
C PRO A 247 18.31 -12.64 -5.25
N ASP A 248 18.69 -12.73 -3.99
CA ASP A 248 20.06 -12.68 -3.47
C ASP A 248 20.80 -14.01 -3.76
N ASP A 249 20.77 -14.43 -5.01
CA ASP A 249 21.54 -15.57 -5.50
C ASP A 249 22.70 -15.10 -6.38
N GLN A 250 23.84 -15.78 -6.25
CA GLN A 250 25.04 -15.42 -6.98
C GLN A 250 24.83 -15.53 -8.51
N SER A 251 24.11 -16.56 -8.96
CA SER A 251 23.84 -16.79 -10.38
C SER A 251 22.99 -15.66 -10.97
N TYR A 252 22.03 -15.14 -10.19
CA TYR A 252 21.17 -14.04 -10.60
C TYR A 252 21.96 -12.73 -10.73
N ARG A 253 22.76 -12.40 -9.72
CA ARG A 253 23.61 -11.20 -9.76
C ARG A 253 24.61 -11.23 -10.91
N ASP A 254 25.27 -12.37 -11.10
CA ASP A 254 26.26 -12.52 -12.17
C ASP A 254 25.61 -12.52 -13.55
N ALA A 255 24.43 -13.13 -13.70
CA ALA A 255 23.67 -13.06 -14.95
C ALA A 255 23.30 -11.61 -15.30
N CYS A 256 22.69 -10.85 -14.40
CA CYS A 256 22.37 -9.44 -14.64
C CYS A 256 23.63 -8.59 -14.93
N PHE A 257 24.73 -8.82 -14.21
CA PHE A 257 26.00 -8.13 -14.45
C PHE A 257 26.53 -8.37 -15.87
N TRP A 258 26.58 -9.63 -16.31
CA TRP A 258 27.07 -9.97 -17.64
C TRP A 258 26.12 -9.53 -18.75
N TYR A 259 24.82 -9.44 -18.49
CA TYR A 259 23.85 -8.88 -19.44
C TYR A 259 24.09 -7.39 -19.69
N ILE A 260 24.20 -6.59 -18.61
CA ILE A 260 24.54 -5.16 -18.72
C ILE A 260 25.87 -4.98 -19.45
N THR A 261 26.88 -5.78 -19.09
CA THR A 261 28.19 -5.74 -19.75
C THR A 261 28.09 -6.05 -21.25
N ARG A 262 27.25 -7.03 -21.63
CA ARG A 262 26.98 -7.37 -23.04
C ARG A 262 26.34 -6.19 -23.78
N GLN A 263 25.35 -5.54 -23.18
CA GLN A 263 24.66 -4.40 -23.79
C GLN A 263 25.59 -3.19 -23.93
N LEU A 264 26.44 -2.91 -22.94
CA LEU A 264 27.49 -1.89 -23.02
C LEU A 264 28.47 -2.17 -24.18
N LEU A 265 28.94 -3.41 -24.31
CA LEU A 265 29.83 -3.80 -25.41
C LEU A 265 29.14 -3.67 -26.78
N GLN A 266 27.84 -3.93 -26.85
CA GLN A 266 27.03 -3.78 -28.05
C GLN A 266 26.78 -2.31 -28.40
N SER A 267 26.63 -1.42 -27.41
CA SER A 267 26.47 0.02 -27.61
C SER A 267 27.77 0.72 -28.05
N GLY A 268 28.89 0.00 -28.08
CA GLY A 268 30.18 0.47 -28.58
C GLY A 268 31.21 0.77 -27.50
N TRP A 269 30.88 0.54 -26.22
CA TRP A 269 31.87 0.57 -25.15
C TRP A 269 32.92 -0.52 -25.35
N LYS A 270 34.17 -0.25 -24.97
CA LYS A 270 35.28 -1.21 -25.05
C LYS A 270 35.83 -1.46 -23.67
N HIS A 271 35.84 -2.73 -23.28
CA HIS A 271 36.41 -3.13 -22.01
C HIS A 271 37.92 -2.82 -21.96
N PRO A 272 38.47 -2.33 -20.82
CA PRO A 272 39.91 -2.05 -20.68
C PRO A 272 40.81 -3.26 -20.97
N VAL A 273 40.31 -4.46 -20.68
CA VAL A 273 40.92 -5.74 -21.04
C VAL A 273 40.39 -6.17 -22.43
N PRO A 274 41.23 -6.23 -23.48
CA PRO A 274 40.79 -6.51 -24.86
C PRO A 274 40.21 -7.91 -25.08
N GLU A 275 40.53 -8.86 -24.22
CA GLU A 275 40.03 -10.24 -24.29
C GLU A 275 38.54 -10.33 -23.90
N ILE A 276 38.05 -9.36 -23.14
CA ILE A 276 36.64 -9.28 -22.73
C ILE A 276 35.87 -8.52 -23.81
N GLY A 277 35.60 -9.23 -24.90
CA GLY A 277 34.75 -8.77 -26.00
C GLY A 277 33.29 -9.18 -25.83
N TYR A 278 32.43 -8.75 -26.76
CA TYR A 278 31.00 -9.09 -26.77
C TYR A 278 30.75 -10.60 -26.67
N LEU A 279 31.48 -11.41 -27.45
CA LEU A 279 31.31 -12.87 -27.47
C LEU A 279 31.60 -13.50 -26.11
N PHE A 280 32.65 -13.02 -25.42
CA PHE A 280 32.97 -13.51 -24.08
C PHE A 280 31.87 -13.13 -23.07
N ALA A 281 31.37 -11.90 -23.15
CA ALA A 281 30.26 -11.46 -22.29
C ALA A 281 28.97 -12.25 -22.57
N ASP A 282 28.66 -12.57 -23.84
CA ASP A 282 27.51 -13.38 -24.20
C ASP A 282 27.64 -14.84 -23.71
N GLU A 283 28.83 -15.45 -23.82
CA GLU A 283 29.10 -16.78 -23.26
C GLU A 283 28.90 -16.81 -21.74
N LYS A 284 29.40 -15.79 -21.02
CA LYS A 284 29.20 -15.66 -19.56
C LYS A 284 27.73 -15.45 -19.22
N TRP A 285 27.05 -14.57 -19.94
CA TRP A 285 25.62 -14.35 -19.80
C TRP A 285 24.84 -15.66 -19.96
N GLN A 286 25.05 -16.41 -21.04
CA GLN A 286 24.34 -17.68 -21.29
C GLN A 286 24.58 -18.71 -20.18
N LEU A 287 25.82 -18.80 -19.66
CA LEU A 287 26.18 -19.69 -18.57
C LEU A 287 25.40 -19.36 -17.29
N TYR A 288 25.47 -18.10 -16.83
CA TYR A 288 24.81 -17.68 -15.60
C TYR A 288 23.29 -17.59 -15.73
N CYS A 289 22.78 -17.22 -16.92
CA CYS A 289 21.35 -17.23 -17.22
C CYS A 289 20.77 -18.65 -17.09
N THR A 290 21.48 -19.67 -17.59
CA THR A 290 21.08 -21.07 -17.44
C THR A 290 21.12 -21.53 -15.99
N GLN A 291 22.14 -21.13 -15.22
CA GLN A 291 22.24 -21.46 -13.80
C GLN A 291 21.09 -20.82 -13.00
N ALA A 292 20.82 -19.53 -13.24
CA ALA A 292 19.73 -18.81 -12.60
C ALA A 292 18.34 -19.36 -12.99
N ARG A 293 18.14 -19.74 -14.26
CA ARG A 293 16.91 -20.42 -14.73
C ARG A 293 16.62 -21.71 -13.97
N ASN A 294 17.65 -22.52 -13.73
CA ASN A 294 17.48 -23.80 -13.02
C ASN A 294 17.09 -23.60 -11.55
N ALA A 295 17.38 -22.44 -10.97
CA ALA A 295 16.99 -22.06 -9.61
C ALA A 295 15.63 -21.33 -9.55
N ALA A 296 15.11 -20.87 -10.70
CA ALA A 296 13.86 -20.13 -10.80
C ALA A 296 12.64 -21.06 -10.87
N ASN A 297 11.62 -20.82 -10.03
CA ASN A 297 10.28 -21.35 -10.26
C ASN A 297 9.58 -20.47 -11.30
N MET A 298 9.31 -21.03 -12.47
CA MET A 298 8.76 -20.32 -13.63
C MET A 298 7.32 -19.80 -13.39
N PRO A 299 7.03 -18.50 -13.62
CA PRO A 299 5.66 -17.99 -13.75
C PRO A 299 5.01 -18.36 -15.10
N ASP A 300 3.69 -18.27 -15.22
CA ASP A 300 2.96 -18.56 -16.48
C ASP A 300 3.15 -17.45 -17.55
N ILE A 301 3.01 -17.79 -18.85
CA ILE A 301 3.25 -16.89 -19.99
C ILE A 301 2.44 -15.58 -19.94
N GLY A 302 1.24 -15.61 -19.35
CA GLY A 302 0.42 -14.41 -19.15
C GLY A 302 0.98 -13.46 -18.07
N THR A 303 1.72 -13.98 -17.09
CA THR A 303 2.41 -13.20 -16.07
C THR A 303 3.63 -12.47 -16.66
N TYR A 304 4.26 -13.02 -17.70
CA TYR A 304 5.41 -12.42 -18.36
C TYR A 304 5.11 -11.13 -19.12
N GLU A 305 4.01 -11.09 -19.88
CA GLU A 305 3.64 -9.88 -20.63
C GLU A 305 3.31 -8.70 -19.69
N ARG A 306 2.70 -9.00 -18.54
CA ARG A 306 2.38 -8.02 -17.49
C ARG A 306 3.64 -7.48 -16.83
N PHE A 307 4.59 -8.37 -16.56
CA PHE A 307 5.90 -8.01 -16.02
C PHE A 307 6.61 -6.98 -16.91
N ARG A 308 6.69 -7.22 -18.23
CA ARG A 308 7.29 -6.28 -19.19
C ARG A 308 6.63 -4.89 -19.16
N GLN A 309 5.31 -4.83 -19.12
CA GLN A 309 4.58 -3.56 -19.09
C GLN A 309 4.82 -2.76 -17.80
N THR A 310 5.08 -3.42 -16.67
CA THR A 310 5.47 -2.75 -15.43
C THR A 310 6.86 -2.13 -15.54
N TRP A 311 7.84 -2.82 -16.13
CA TRP A 311 9.20 -2.29 -16.28
C TRP A 311 9.26 -0.97 -17.02
N VAL A 312 8.44 -0.81 -18.05
CA VAL A 312 8.31 0.45 -18.79
C VAL A 312 7.81 1.60 -17.89
N ARG A 313 7.00 1.31 -16.87
CA ARG A 313 6.52 2.30 -15.88
C ARG A 313 7.54 2.61 -14.79
N LEU A 314 8.39 1.64 -14.45
CA LEU A 314 9.41 1.77 -13.41
C LEU A 314 10.64 2.57 -13.87
N ALA A 315 10.78 2.83 -15.17
CA ALA A 315 11.86 3.66 -15.70
C ALA A 315 11.94 4.99 -14.93
N PRO A 316 13.07 5.30 -14.26
CA PRO A 316 13.15 6.44 -13.37
C PRO A 316 12.94 7.76 -14.13
N SER A 317 12.29 8.74 -13.49
CA SER A 317 12.31 10.12 -13.99
C SER A 317 13.71 10.73 -13.81
N GLU A 318 14.10 11.69 -14.66
CA GLU A 318 15.45 12.30 -14.64
C GLU A 318 15.87 12.84 -13.25
N ASN A 319 14.91 13.17 -12.38
CA ASN A 319 15.16 13.65 -11.02
C ASN A 319 15.61 12.56 -10.03
N LEU A 320 15.20 11.29 -10.23
CA LEU A 320 15.66 10.16 -9.40
C LEU A 320 17.10 9.77 -9.72
N ARG A 321 17.54 9.99 -10.96
CA ARG A 321 18.93 9.81 -11.40
C ARG A 321 19.88 10.66 -10.55
N ASP A 322 19.57 11.93 -10.35
CA ASP A 322 20.47 12.85 -9.66
C ASP A 322 20.54 12.57 -8.15
N ALA A 323 19.42 12.22 -7.51
CA ALA A 323 19.36 11.85 -6.09
C ALA A 323 20.06 10.51 -5.78
N PHE A 324 19.90 9.50 -6.64
CA PHE A 324 20.52 8.17 -6.47
C PHE A 324 22.06 8.24 -6.40
N PHE A 325 22.67 9.11 -7.21
CA PHE A 325 24.12 9.29 -7.26
C PHE A 325 24.65 10.39 -6.33
N GLU A 326 23.81 11.29 -5.83
CA GLU A 326 24.19 12.24 -4.76
C GLU A 326 24.29 11.55 -3.39
N ASP A 327 23.36 10.64 -3.05
CA ASP A 327 23.41 9.90 -1.78
C ASP A 327 24.52 8.84 -1.78
N HIS A 328 24.79 8.23 -2.94
CA HIS A 328 25.94 7.35 -3.14
C HIS A 328 27.24 8.10 -3.47
N ASP A 329 27.39 9.39 -3.11
CA ASP A 329 28.66 10.10 -3.29
C ASP A 329 29.78 9.37 -2.51
N LEU A 330 30.63 8.72 -3.29
CA LEU A 330 31.62 7.71 -2.93
C LEU A 330 32.77 8.30 -2.10
N ARG A 331 32.49 8.72 -0.86
CA ARG A 331 33.51 9.19 0.11
C ARG A 331 33.60 8.40 1.40
N ASN A 332 32.73 7.42 1.66
CA ASN A 332 32.85 6.62 2.89
C ASN A 332 33.12 5.14 2.59
N PRO A 333 34.34 4.63 2.85
CA PRO A 333 34.73 3.26 2.52
C PRO A 333 34.32 2.20 3.56
N ASP A 334 33.46 2.50 4.53
CA ASP A 334 33.21 1.61 5.67
C ASP A 334 32.06 0.60 5.46
N TYR A 335 32.14 -0.19 4.39
CA TYR A 335 31.51 -1.52 4.39
C TYR A 335 32.59 -2.56 4.67
N VAL A 336 32.96 -2.65 5.95
CA VAL A 336 33.80 -3.72 6.50
C VAL A 336 33.05 -5.04 6.33
N TYR A 337 33.53 -5.88 5.42
CA TYR A 337 33.24 -7.32 5.48
C TYR A 337 33.79 -7.82 6.81
N GLY A 338 32.87 -8.26 7.69
CA GLY A 338 33.21 -8.84 8.98
C GLY A 338 34.09 -10.07 8.79
N ASN A 339 35.40 -9.88 8.94
CA ASN A 339 36.35 -10.96 9.05
C ASN A 339 36.59 -11.19 10.53
N GLU A 340 36.07 -12.31 11.02
CA GLU A 340 36.49 -12.91 12.27
C GLU A 340 38.01 -13.04 12.27
N ASN A 341 38.67 -12.42 13.25
CA ASN A 341 39.88 -12.95 13.87
C ASN A 341 40.06 -12.24 15.21
N VAL A 342 39.54 -12.90 16.25
CA VAL A 342 39.96 -12.72 17.63
C VAL A 342 41.44 -13.12 17.69
N ILE A 343 42.31 -12.15 17.92
CA ILE A 343 43.59 -12.41 18.57
C ILE A 343 43.59 -11.62 19.86
N VAL A 344 43.48 -12.38 20.94
CA VAL A 344 43.69 -11.96 22.31
C VAL A 344 45.19 -11.82 22.51
N ASP A 345 45.64 -10.67 23.00
CA ASP A 345 46.75 -10.56 23.95
C ASP A 345 46.53 -9.32 24.81
#